data_AF-A0A553PTF0-F1
#
_entry.id   AF-A0A553PTF0-F1
#
_cell.length_a   1.000
_cell.length_b   1.000
_cell.length_c   1.000
_cell.angle_alpha   90.00
_cell.angle_beta   90.00
_cell.angle_gamma   90.00
#
_symmetry.space_group_name_H-M   'P 1'
#
loop_
_entity.id
_entity.type
_entity.pdbx_description
1 polymer ?
#
loop_
_entity_poly.entity_id
_entity_poly.type
_entity_poly.pdbx_seq_one_letter_code
_entity_poly.pdbx_strand_id
1 'polypeptide(L)'
;MKLNGPLTFVPILLLVLGTSALKLEEEEPRQKRLFSLFNVVRFRNEPCSGGRLDNIGTCMSSTECVSAGGNTIGNCAAGFGICCGFSIVGCGGTVTQNCTVIRNEGFPSPTTETDKTCTYNFNRIDSS
;
A
#
# COMPACT_ATOMS: atom_id res chain seq x y z
N MET A 1 22.46 19.28 -83.28
CA MET A 1 23.05 18.35 -82.29
C MET A 1 23.31 17.00 -82.96
N LYS A 2 24.43 16.36 -82.61
CA LYS A 2 25.03 15.17 -83.23
C LYS A 2 24.65 13.88 -82.48
N LEU A 3 24.49 12.79 -83.25
CA LEU A 3 24.79 11.36 -82.99
C LEU A 3 24.05 10.64 -81.83
N ASN A 4 23.20 9.63 -82.10
CA ASN A 4 23.46 8.19 -82.43
C ASN A 4 23.49 7.28 -81.18
N GLY A 5 22.75 6.17 -81.23
CA GLY A 5 22.56 5.18 -80.14
C GLY A 5 23.77 4.30 -79.84
N PRO A 6 23.60 3.26 -78.99
CA PRO A 6 23.36 1.93 -79.57
C PRO A 6 22.35 1.02 -78.82
N LEU A 7 21.62 0.22 -79.61
CA LEU A 7 21.15 -1.11 -79.26
C LEU A 7 22.36 -2.04 -79.10
N THR A 8 22.39 -2.93 -78.09
CA THR A 8 22.97 -4.29 -78.19
C THR A 8 22.59 -5.20 -77.00
N PHE A 9 21.93 -6.34 -77.28
CA PHE A 9 22.23 -7.74 -76.83
C PHE A 9 22.48 -7.99 -75.31
N VAL A 10 21.85 -8.88 -74.53
CA VAL A 10 21.34 -10.26 -74.68
C VAL A 10 20.51 -10.59 -73.40
N PRO A 11 19.31 -11.18 -73.45
CA PRO A 11 18.77 -11.93 -72.32
C PRO A 11 19.28 -13.38 -72.39
N ILE A 12 19.37 -14.04 -71.23
CA ILE A 12 19.47 -15.50 -71.03
C ILE A 12 20.87 -16.04 -70.69
N LEU A 13 20.88 -16.62 -69.48
CA LEU A 13 21.71 -17.73 -69.00
C LEU A 13 23.11 -17.41 -68.44
N LEU A 14 23.15 -17.13 -67.14
CA LEU A 14 24.13 -17.75 -66.26
C LEU A 14 23.42 -18.22 -64.98
N LEU A 15 23.18 -19.52 -64.94
CA LEU A 15 22.92 -20.32 -63.75
C LEU A 15 24.11 -20.19 -62.76
N VAL A 16 23.87 -20.71 -61.56
CA VAL A 16 24.80 -21.01 -60.46
C VAL A 16 25.17 -19.77 -59.59
N LEU A 17 24.99 -19.71 -58.26
CA LEU A 17 25.14 -20.68 -57.17
C LEU A 17 24.25 -20.33 -55.95
N GLY A 18 23.95 -21.34 -55.13
CA GLY A 18 22.97 -21.39 -54.04
C GLY A 18 22.78 -20.15 -53.15
N THR A 19 21.53 -19.71 -53.05
CA THR A 19 21.08 -18.86 -51.94
C THR A 19 20.96 -19.73 -50.70
N SER A 20 21.88 -19.59 -49.75
CA SER A 20 21.62 -20.03 -48.38
C SER A 20 20.31 -19.39 -47.93
N ALA A 21 19.29 -20.20 -47.64
CA ALA A 21 18.08 -19.68 -47.01
C ALA A 21 18.50 -19.08 -45.65
N LEU A 22 18.50 -17.75 -45.56
CA LEU A 22 18.67 -17.05 -44.29
C LEU A 22 17.40 -17.37 -43.48
N LYS A 23 17.50 -18.39 -42.64
CA LYS A 23 16.43 -18.73 -41.70
C LYS A 23 16.46 -17.64 -40.62
N LEU A 24 15.61 -16.62 -40.80
CA LEU A 24 15.29 -15.68 -39.73
C LEU A 24 14.50 -16.49 -38.70
N GLU A 25 15.20 -17.02 -37.70
CA GLU A 25 14.57 -17.40 -36.45
C GLU A 25 14.09 -16.10 -35.79
N GLU A 26 12.84 -15.76 -36.08
CA GLU A 26 12.09 -14.80 -35.28
C GLU A 26 11.88 -15.47 -33.91
N GLU A 27 12.81 -15.25 -32.98
CA GLU A 27 12.56 -15.52 -31.57
C GLU A 27 11.37 -14.66 -31.13
N GLU A 28 10.19 -15.27 -31.12
CA GLU A 28 8.99 -14.72 -30.53
C GLU A 28 9.34 -14.28 -29.09
N PRO A 29 9.31 -12.97 -28.77
CA PRO A 29 9.82 -12.45 -27.51
C PRO A 29 8.95 -13.01 -26.40
N ARG A 30 9.47 -14.01 -25.70
CA ARG A 30 8.82 -14.71 -24.59
C ARG A 30 8.21 -13.68 -23.64
N GLN A 31 6.89 -13.47 -23.72
CA GLN A 31 6.19 -12.49 -22.91
C GLN A 31 6.43 -12.86 -21.45
N LYS A 32 7.30 -12.08 -20.80
CA LYS A 32 7.56 -12.21 -19.37
C LYS A 32 6.22 -12.01 -18.69
N ARG A 33 5.68 -13.09 -18.11
CA ARG A 33 4.48 -13.02 -17.27
C ARG A 33 4.80 -12.02 -16.17
N LEU A 34 4.17 -10.86 -16.25
CA LEU A 34 4.27 -9.81 -15.26
C LEU A 34 3.50 -10.31 -14.04
N PHE A 35 4.17 -11.07 -13.18
CA PHE A 35 3.63 -11.37 -11.86
C PHE A 35 3.47 -10.03 -11.14
N SER A 36 2.23 -9.58 -11.07
CA SER A 36 1.86 -8.26 -10.57
C SER A 36 2.43 -8.06 -9.17
N LEU A 37 3.12 -6.94 -9.04
CA LEU A 37 3.91 -6.50 -7.92
C LEU A 37 3.01 -6.23 -6.71
N PHE A 38 2.88 -7.18 -5.78
CA PHE A 38 2.32 -6.89 -4.47
C PHE A 38 3.35 -6.09 -3.65
N ASN A 39 3.34 -4.77 -3.80
CA ASN A 39 4.12 -3.89 -2.93
C ASN A 39 3.42 -3.81 -1.57
N VAL A 40 3.92 -4.58 -0.61
CA VAL A 40 3.50 -4.47 0.79
C VAL A 40 4.14 -3.21 1.37
N VAL A 41 3.35 -2.16 1.54
CA VAL A 41 3.79 -0.93 2.20
C VAL A 41 3.82 -1.17 3.71
N ARG A 42 5.01 -1.03 4.30
CA ARG A 42 5.21 -1.02 5.75
C ARG A 42 5.50 0.39 6.20
N PHE A 43 4.85 0.80 7.27
CA PHE A 43 5.08 2.08 7.94
C PHE A 43 5.18 1.82 9.43
N ARG A 44 5.85 2.74 10.15
CA ARG A 44 5.94 2.67 11.60
C ARG A 44 4.60 3.08 12.21
N ASN A 45 4.26 2.44 13.33
CA ASN A 45 3.09 2.80 14.12
C ASN A 45 3.35 4.13 14.86
N GLU A 46 3.09 5.25 14.19
CA GLU A 46 3.28 6.59 14.74
C GLU A 46 1.96 7.16 15.30
N PRO A 47 2.02 8.04 16.33
CA PRO A 47 0.85 8.75 16.81
C PRO A 47 0.18 9.58 15.71
N CYS A 48 -1.15 9.63 15.70
CA CYS A 48 -1.93 10.39 14.72
C CYS A 48 -3.18 11.00 15.37
N SER A 49 -3.81 11.97 14.70
CA SER A 49 -5.05 12.62 15.16
C SER A 49 -6.15 12.59 14.11
N GLY A 50 -7.38 12.34 14.55
CA GLY A 50 -8.61 12.37 13.75
C GLY A 50 -9.24 13.76 13.60
N GLY A 51 -8.48 14.83 13.82
CA GLY A 51 -8.95 16.21 13.60
C GLY A 51 -9.81 16.82 14.71
N ARG A 52 -10.05 16.10 15.81
CA ARG A 52 -10.61 16.63 17.07
C ARG A 52 -9.61 16.40 18.21
N LEU A 53 -9.63 17.28 19.22
CA LEU A 53 -8.67 17.26 20.35
C LEU A 53 -8.63 15.91 21.09
N ASP A 54 -9.74 15.19 21.10
CA ASP A 54 -9.97 13.95 21.84
C ASP A 54 -9.95 12.70 20.94
N ASN A 55 -9.70 12.88 19.64
CA ASN A 55 -9.50 11.83 18.67
C ASN A 55 -8.01 11.68 18.37
N ILE A 56 -7.29 11.05 19.30
CA ILE A 56 -5.91 10.60 19.11
C ILE A 56 -5.88 9.10 18.90
N GLY A 57 -4.87 8.63 18.17
CA GLY A 57 -4.73 7.22 17.83
C GLY A 57 -3.32 6.85 17.39
N THR A 58 -3.19 5.61 16.94
CA THR A 58 -1.95 5.07 16.37
C THR A 58 -2.17 4.79 14.88
N CYS A 59 -1.21 5.17 14.04
CA CYS A 59 -1.25 4.86 12.63
C CYS A 59 -1.04 3.37 12.43
N MET A 60 -2.02 2.65 11.87
CA MET A 60 -1.98 1.20 11.67
C MET A 60 -2.55 0.84 10.30
N SER A 61 -2.35 -0.40 9.84
CA SER A 61 -3.15 -0.90 8.73
C SER A 61 -4.63 -1.04 9.17
N SER A 62 -5.55 -1.00 8.21
CA SER A 62 -6.97 -1.17 8.50
C SER A 62 -7.27 -2.52 9.16
N THR A 63 -6.61 -3.59 8.72
CA THR A 63 -6.78 -4.94 9.27
C THR A 63 -6.26 -5.05 10.69
N GLU A 64 -5.10 -4.47 11.00
CA GLU A 64 -4.55 -4.48 12.37
C GLU A 64 -5.43 -3.69 13.32
N CYS A 65 -5.92 -2.52 12.90
CA CYS A 65 -6.79 -1.70 13.73
C CYS A 65 -8.06 -2.44 14.16
N VAL A 66 -8.75 -3.06 13.19
CA VAL A 66 -9.97 -3.83 13.46
C VAL A 66 -9.66 -5.06 14.31
N SER A 67 -8.57 -5.76 14.04
CA SER A 67 -8.16 -6.95 14.81
C SER A 67 -7.79 -6.60 16.26
N ALA A 68 -7.27 -5.40 16.49
CA ALA A 68 -6.97 -4.87 17.82
C ALA A 68 -8.20 -4.26 18.53
N GLY A 69 -9.39 -4.25 17.89
CA GLY A 69 -10.62 -3.69 18.46
C GLY A 69 -10.71 -2.16 18.44
N GLY A 70 -9.91 -1.50 17.60
CA GLY A 70 -9.94 -0.05 17.44
C GLY A 70 -10.91 0.43 16.36
N ASN A 71 -11.07 1.75 16.26
CA ASN A 71 -11.93 2.39 15.27
C ASN A 71 -11.14 3.39 14.41
N THR A 72 -11.51 3.52 13.14
CA THR A 72 -10.91 4.51 12.25
C THR A 72 -11.37 5.92 12.64
N ILE A 73 -10.42 6.77 13.01
CA ILE A 73 -10.64 8.19 13.33
C ILE A 73 -10.03 9.14 12.28
N GLY A 74 -9.24 8.63 11.34
CA GLY A 74 -8.61 9.41 10.28
C GLY A 74 -7.73 8.56 9.37
N ASN A 75 -6.95 9.22 8.50
CA ASN A 75 -5.95 8.57 7.64
C ASN A 75 -4.53 9.00 8.06
N CYS A 76 -3.53 8.17 7.80
CA CYS A 76 -2.13 8.43 8.12
C CYS A 76 -1.21 7.76 7.08
N ALA A 77 0.12 7.87 7.25
CA ALA A 77 1.12 7.29 6.33
C ALA A 77 0.81 7.61 4.84
N ALA A 78 0.55 8.88 4.53
CA ALA A 78 0.16 9.34 3.18
C ALA A 78 -1.06 8.61 2.56
N GLY A 79 -1.95 8.05 3.40
CA GLY A 79 -3.14 7.34 2.97
C GLY A 79 -2.98 5.82 2.85
N PHE A 80 -1.78 5.27 3.10
CA PHE A 80 -1.58 3.82 3.16
C PHE A 80 -2.08 3.19 4.47
N GLY A 81 -2.21 4.01 5.52
CA GLY A 81 -2.69 3.60 6.83
C GLY A 81 -3.90 4.40 7.29
N ILE A 82 -4.53 3.90 8.35
CA ILE A 82 -5.62 4.58 9.04
C ILE A 82 -5.16 4.99 10.43
N CYS A 83 -5.67 6.13 10.90
CA CYS A 83 -5.48 6.54 12.28
C CYS A 83 -6.44 5.74 13.16
N CYS A 84 -5.92 4.79 13.92
CA CYS A 84 -6.69 3.87 14.74
C CYS A 84 -6.85 4.43 16.16
N GLY A 85 -8.08 4.77 16.53
CA GLY A 85 -8.44 5.23 17.87
C GLY A 85 -8.85 4.05 18.76
N PHE A 86 -8.34 4.06 19.99
CA PHE A 86 -8.73 3.12 21.04
C PHE A 86 -9.32 3.89 22.20
N SER A 87 -10.39 3.37 22.80
CA SER A 87 -11.02 4.03 23.94
C SER A 87 -11.56 3.02 24.94
N ILE A 88 -11.39 3.35 26.22
CA ILE A 88 -12.03 2.63 27.33
C ILE A 88 -12.99 3.62 27.99
N VAL A 89 -14.26 3.23 28.09
CA VAL A 89 -15.29 3.99 28.79
C VAL A 89 -15.61 3.27 30.09
N GLY A 90 -15.70 4.04 31.18
CA GLY A 90 -16.14 3.54 32.47
C GLY A 90 -15.10 3.71 33.56
N CYS A 91 -15.01 2.71 34.45
CA CYS A 91 -14.17 2.76 35.64
C CYS A 91 -13.43 1.43 35.82
N GLY A 92 -12.64 1.09 34.81
CA GLY A 92 -11.82 -0.11 34.79
C GLY A 92 -11.52 -0.57 33.38
N GLY A 93 -10.57 -1.51 33.26
CA GLY A 93 -10.21 -2.13 31.99
C GLY A 93 -8.71 -2.32 31.85
N THR A 94 -8.32 -2.87 30.70
CA THR A 94 -6.92 -3.10 30.37
C THR A 94 -6.57 -2.35 29.08
N VAL A 95 -5.60 -1.46 29.17
CA VAL A 95 -5.00 -0.77 28.03
C VAL A 95 -3.99 -1.72 27.37
N THR A 96 -4.26 -2.05 26.11
CA THR A 96 -3.40 -2.92 25.29
C THR A 96 -2.71 -2.19 24.15
N GLN A 97 -3.19 -0.99 23.79
CA GLN A 97 -2.73 -0.25 22.60
C GLN A 97 -2.30 1.18 22.97
N ASN A 98 -1.27 1.67 22.28
CA ASN A 98 -0.82 3.05 22.45
C ASN A 98 -1.90 4.04 22.02
N CYS A 99 -1.89 5.21 22.64
CA CYS A 99 -2.87 6.28 22.41
C CYS A 99 -4.33 5.88 22.73
N THR A 100 -4.53 4.95 23.68
CA THR A 100 -5.87 4.64 24.21
C THR A 100 -6.39 5.79 25.07
N VAL A 101 -7.59 6.28 24.77
CA VAL A 101 -8.25 7.34 25.54
C VAL A 101 -9.19 6.73 26.58
N ILE A 102 -8.91 7.00 27.86
CA ILE A 102 -9.75 6.57 28.98
C ILE A 102 -10.76 7.68 29.30
N ARG A 103 -12.04 7.32 29.41
CA ARG A 103 -13.14 8.27 29.66
C ARG A 103 -14.06 7.74 30.75
N ASN A 104 -14.58 8.63 31.59
CA ASN A 104 -15.67 8.30 32.51
C ASN A 104 -16.96 8.01 31.74
N GLU A 105 -17.88 7.31 32.40
CA GLU A 105 -19.26 7.19 31.92
C GLU A 105 -19.87 8.59 31.72
N GLY A 106 -20.49 8.80 30.57
CA GLY A 106 -21.14 10.07 30.24
C GLY A 106 -20.23 11.17 29.70
N PHE A 107 -18.93 10.93 29.46
CA PHE A 107 -18.06 11.89 28.77
C PHE A 107 -18.71 12.35 27.44
N PRO A 108 -18.69 13.66 27.10
CA PRO A 108 -17.92 14.74 27.71
C PRO A 108 -18.56 15.42 28.93
N SER A 109 -19.73 14.96 29.38
CA SER A 109 -20.36 15.48 30.58
C SER A 109 -19.65 14.99 31.85
N PRO A 110 -19.71 15.78 32.95
CA PRO A 110 -19.19 15.34 34.24
C PRO A 110 -19.91 14.08 34.73
N THR A 111 -19.17 13.17 35.37
CA THR A 111 -19.78 12.02 36.05
C THR A 111 -20.60 12.48 37.26
N THR A 112 -21.70 11.79 37.54
CA THR A 112 -22.51 11.98 38.75
C THR A 112 -22.07 11.06 39.89
N GLU A 113 -21.15 10.12 39.63
CA GLU A 113 -20.60 9.23 40.65
C GLU A 113 -19.51 9.94 41.45
N THR A 114 -19.76 10.16 42.74
CA THR A 114 -18.77 10.69 43.69
C THR A 114 -18.04 9.55 44.41
N ASP A 115 -16.82 9.80 44.88
CA ASP A 115 -16.01 8.87 45.71
C ASP A 115 -15.70 7.50 45.09
N LYS A 116 -15.73 7.39 43.76
CA LYS A 116 -15.38 6.16 43.04
C LYS A 116 -13.88 6.10 42.72
N THR A 117 -13.22 5.01 43.11
CA THR A 117 -11.84 4.73 42.71
C THR A 117 -11.83 3.82 41.48
N CYS A 118 -11.12 4.23 40.43
CA CYS A 118 -10.98 3.45 39.19
C CYS A 118 -9.56 2.87 39.07
N THR A 119 -9.49 1.61 38.65
CA THR A 119 -8.22 0.90 38.43
C THR A 119 -8.11 0.46 36.98
N TYR A 120 -7.02 0.84 36.32
CA TYR A 120 -6.73 0.46 34.95
C TYR A 120 -5.42 -0.32 34.89
N ASN A 121 -5.42 -1.41 34.13
CA ASN A 121 -4.22 -2.20 33.90
C ASN A 121 -3.59 -1.78 32.58
N PHE A 122 -2.27 -1.70 32.54
CA PHE A 122 -1.53 -1.43 31.31
C PHE A 122 -0.72 -2.68 30.99
N ASN A 123 -1.12 -3.38 29.93
CA ASN A 123 -0.26 -4.43 29.40
C ASN A 123 0.96 -3.78 28.74
N ARG A 124 2.07 -4.52 28.67
CA ARG A 124 3.23 -4.03 27.93
C ARG A 124 2.83 -3.83 26.47
N ILE A 125 2.96 -2.60 25.99
CA ILE A 125 2.64 -2.23 24.60
C ILE A 125 3.96 -2.21 23.85
N ASP A 126 4.22 -3.25 23.06
CA ASP A 126 5.47 -3.36 22.31
C ASP A 126 5.45 -2.44 21.07
N SER A 127 6.50 -1.66 20.88
CA SER A 127 6.75 -0.89 19.66
C SER A 127 7.40 -1.80 18.61
N SER A 128 6.61 -2.66 17.96
CA SER A 128 7.12 -3.50 16.85
C SER A 128 7.49 -2.67 15.63
#